data_AF-A0A256ZL34-F1
#
_entry.id   AF-A0A256ZL34-F1
#
_cell.length_a   1.000
_cell.length_b   1.000
_cell.length_c   1.000
_cell.angle_alpha   90.00
_cell.angle_beta   90.00
_cell.angle_gamma   90.00
#
_symmetry.space_group_name_H-M   'P 1'
#
loop_
_entity.id
_entity.type
_entity.pdbx_description
1 polymer ?
#
loop_
_entity_poly.entity_id
_entity_poly.type
_entity_poly.pdbx_seq_one_letter_code
_entity_poly.pdbx_strand_id
1 'polypeptide(L)'
;MDRNKTAIIVLTLAVAVLATLLINKQTPCEQKQNDCPPSVFNQSSELKLIYLEPINCVNCDIEMIEQISRQLGVPIEEYVSDSVPQPSMLIFHQGRNTLATADRRYNILDSICQFTNQSKACELRDYVNLTGIHDCLKKHNITKNTTIFFYKSEIKECQKMKEWIQELDDEHSFYIISLNNADRMGVAGECLPKLVTLEKLFVPQLICPANGRKKIGSVTKEELKKFAANCYST
;
A
#
# COMPACT_ATOMS: atom_id res chain seq x y z
N MET A 1 27.64 -7.95 -21.22
CA MET A 1 26.86 -6.93 -21.95
C MET A 1 25.44 -6.92 -21.40
N ASP A 2 25.06 -5.81 -20.80
CA ASP A 2 23.94 -5.64 -19.87
C ASP A 2 22.55 -5.88 -20.48
N ARG A 3 21.91 -7.00 -20.14
CA ARG A 3 20.48 -7.25 -20.45
C ARG A 3 19.54 -6.20 -19.82
N ASN A 4 19.97 -5.53 -18.74
CA ASN A 4 19.20 -4.49 -18.08
C ASN A 4 19.10 -3.17 -18.87
N LYS A 5 20.10 -2.84 -19.71
CA LYS A 5 20.07 -1.60 -20.49
C LYS A 5 19.10 -1.71 -21.68
N THR A 6 18.97 -2.90 -22.25
CA THR A 6 18.05 -3.16 -23.36
C THR A 6 16.59 -3.08 -22.91
N ALA A 7 16.27 -3.61 -21.72
CA ALA A 7 14.90 -3.57 -21.18
C ALA A 7 14.41 -2.13 -20.90
N ILE A 8 15.29 -1.28 -20.36
CA ILE A 8 14.97 0.14 -20.10
C ILE A 8 14.70 0.89 -21.42
N ILE A 9 15.52 0.66 -22.45
CA ILE A 9 15.36 1.35 -23.76
C ILE A 9 14.06 0.93 -24.45
N VAL A 10 13.70 -0.35 -24.39
CA VAL A 10 12.46 -0.87 -25.00
C VAL A 10 11.22 -0.30 -24.29
N LEU A 11 11.26 -0.16 -22.96
CA LEU A 11 10.15 0.44 -22.20
C LEU A 11 9.97 1.93 -22.52
N THR A 12 11.06 2.69 -22.65
CA THR A 12 11.00 4.12 -23.02
C THR A 12 10.46 4.32 -24.44
N LEU A 13 10.83 3.43 -25.37
CA LEU A 13 10.33 3.44 -26.74
C LEU A 13 8.85 3.03 -26.83
N ALA A 14 8.42 2.03 -26.06
CA ALA A 14 7.01 1.62 -26.03
C ALA A 14 6.10 2.72 -25.45
N VAL A 15 6.54 3.40 -24.39
CA VAL A 15 5.82 4.55 -23.81
C VAL A 15 5.79 5.71 -24.79
N ALA A 16 6.89 5.98 -25.51
CA ALA A 16 6.93 7.00 -26.55
C ALA A 16 5.99 6.65 -27.73
N VAL A 17 5.96 5.39 -28.17
CA VAL A 17 5.10 4.94 -29.28
C VAL A 17 3.62 4.98 -28.89
N LEU A 18 3.25 4.57 -27.68
CA LEU A 18 1.87 4.72 -27.18
C LEU A 18 1.47 6.19 -27.05
N ALA A 19 2.36 7.06 -26.55
CA ALA A 19 2.12 8.50 -26.49
C ALA A 19 1.93 9.08 -27.90
N THR A 20 2.71 8.64 -28.88
CA THR A 20 2.60 9.11 -30.27
C THR A 20 1.31 8.61 -30.94
N LEU A 21 0.90 7.36 -30.69
CA LEU A 21 -0.34 6.80 -31.23
C LEU A 21 -1.60 7.48 -30.64
N LEU A 22 -1.55 7.95 -29.39
CA LEU A 22 -2.62 8.73 -28.78
C LEU A 22 -2.68 10.19 -29.29
N ILE A 23 -1.56 10.74 -29.77
CA ILE A 23 -1.48 12.08 -30.36
C ILE A 23 -1.92 12.09 -31.84
N ASN A 24 -1.76 10.98 -32.57
CA ASN A 24 -1.91 10.94 -34.03
C ASN A 24 -3.36 10.93 -34.57
N LYS A 25 -4.35 11.36 -33.78
CA LYS A 25 -5.70 11.72 -34.27
C LYS A 25 -5.83 13.21 -34.63
N GLN A 26 -4.77 13.99 -34.58
CA GLN A 26 -4.76 15.37 -35.08
C GLN A 26 -4.01 15.46 -36.42
N THR A 27 -4.73 15.91 -37.44
CA THR A 27 -4.23 16.27 -38.77
C THR A 27 -3.05 17.25 -38.68
N PRO A 28 -2.04 17.14 -39.56
CA PRO A 28 -0.88 18.02 -39.53
C PRO A 28 -1.21 19.39 -40.14
N CYS A 29 -1.04 20.46 -39.37
CA CYS A 29 -0.94 21.81 -39.91
C CYS A 29 0.48 22.02 -40.45
N GLU A 30 0.64 22.04 -41.77
CA GLU A 30 1.85 22.54 -42.42
C GLU A 30 1.88 24.08 -42.39
N GLN A 31 3.02 24.61 -41.93
CA GLN A 31 3.64 25.89 -42.30
C GLN A 31 2.78 27.18 -42.20
N LYS A 32 2.85 27.85 -41.04
CA LYS A 32 3.26 29.27 -40.93
C LYS A 32 3.48 29.65 -39.46
N GLN A 33 4.69 30.08 -39.18
CA GLN A 33 5.18 30.49 -37.87
C GLN A 33 4.57 31.86 -37.54
N ASN A 34 3.39 31.87 -36.90
CA ASN A 34 2.90 32.91 -35.95
C ASN A 34 1.40 32.81 -35.58
N ASP A 35 0.61 31.88 -36.14
CA ASP A 35 -0.83 31.76 -35.81
C ASP A 35 -1.22 30.37 -35.27
N CYS A 36 -0.38 29.75 -34.44
CA CYS A 36 -0.91 28.70 -33.57
C CYS A 36 -1.49 29.40 -32.33
N PRO A 37 -2.82 29.33 -32.06
CA PRO A 37 -3.30 29.66 -30.73
C PRO A 37 -2.51 28.81 -29.73
N PRO A 38 -2.15 29.33 -28.54
CA PRO A 38 -1.48 28.52 -27.53
C PRO A 38 -2.31 27.25 -27.40
N SER A 39 -1.66 26.09 -27.57
CA SER A 39 -2.31 24.82 -27.34
C SER A 39 -2.82 24.85 -25.92
N VAL A 40 -4.10 25.15 -25.75
CA VAL A 40 -4.82 24.97 -24.51
C VAL A 40 -4.94 23.46 -24.38
N PHE A 41 -3.84 22.82 -23.98
CA PHE A 41 -3.95 21.65 -23.15
C PHE A 41 -4.72 22.16 -21.94
N ASN A 42 -6.04 22.01 -22.00
CA ASN A 42 -6.87 22.00 -20.81
C ASN A 42 -6.22 20.95 -19.92
N GLN A 43 -5.39 21.42 -18.99
CA GLN A 43 -4.82 20.63 -17.92
C GLN A 43 -6.02 20.24 -17.07
N SER A 44 -6.72 19.20 -17.51
CA SER A 44 -7.61 18.48 -16.63
C SER A 44 -6.72 18.01 -15.49
N SER A 45 -6.98 18.53 -14.30
CA SER A 45 -6.39 18.09 -13.02
C SER A 45 -6.78 16.63 -12.68
N GLU A 46 -7.45 15.97 -13.61
CA GLU A 46 -8.08 14.68 -13.49
C GLU A 46 -7.04 13.56 -13.58
N LEU A 47 -7.14 12.68 -12.60
CA LEU A 47 -6.41 11.43 -12.55
C LEU A 47 -6.92 10.52 -13.67
N LYS A 48 -6.03 10.09 -14.57
CA LYS A 48 -6.32 9.06 -15.57
C LYS A 48 -5.51 7.81 -15.28
N LEU A 49 -6.17 6.65 -15.29
CA LEU A 49 -5.60 5.35 -14.99
C LEU A 49 -5.76 4.43 -16.19
N ILE A 50 -4.67 3.75 -16.58
CA ILE A 50 -4.67 2.77 -17.66
C ILE A 50 -4.02 1.47 -17.18
N TYR A 51 -4.77 0.38 -17.18
CA TYR A 51 -4.26 -0.95 -16.91
C TYR A 51 -3.74 -1.60 -18.21
N LEU A 52 -2.52 -2.08 -18.15
CA LEU A 52 -1.82 -2.73 -19.26
C LEU A 52 -1.65 -4.22 -18.94
N GLU A 53 -2.36 -5.05 -19.70
CA GLU A 53 -2.34 -6.51 -19.60
C GLU A 53 -1.35 -7.12 -20.60
N PRO A 54 -0.39 -7.96 -20.15
CA PRO A 54 0.46 -8.74 -21.05
C PRO A 54 -0.36 -9.74 -21.89
N ILE A 55 0.04 -9.97 -23.14
CA ILE A 55 -0.63 -10.96 -24.04
C ILE A 55 -0.79 -12.35 -23.39
N ASN A 56 0.20 -12.79 -22.62
CA ASN A 56 0.20 -14.09 -21.95
C ASN A 56 0.13 -13.91 -20.43
N CYS A 57 -0.92 -13.25 -19.95
CA CYS A 57 -1.01 -12.90 -18.55
C CYS A 57 -1.33 -14.09 -17.66
N VAL A 58 -0.39 -14.47 -16.79
CA VAL A 58 -0.57 -15.54 -15.80
C VAL A 58 -1.18 -15.01 -14.50
N ASN A 59 -0.93 -13.74 -14.16
CA ASN A 59 -1.27 -13.13 -12.87
C ASN A 59 -2.16 -11.87 -13.03
N CYS A 60 -3.01 -11.84 -14.06
CA CYS A 60 -3.97 -10.75 -14.23
C CYS A 60 -5.19 -11.01 -13.36
N ASP A 61 -5.56 -10.02 -12.56
CA ASP A 61 -6.75 -10.06 -11.72
C ASP A 61 -7.65 -8.88 -12.11
N ILE A 62 -8.46 -9.09 -13.16
CA ILE A 62 -9.35 -8.06 -13.71
C ILE A 62 -10.42 -7.66 -12.68
N GLU A 63 -10.89 -8.61 -11.87
CA GLU A 63 -11.86 -8.31 -10.81
C GLU A 63 -11.28 -7.33 -9.78
N MET A 64 -10.02 -7.52 -9.39
CA MET A 64 -9.31 -6.57 -8.53
C MET A 64 -9.26 -5.17 -9.16
N ILE A 65 -8.99 -5.06 -10.46
CA ILE A 65 -8.95 -3.76 -11.18
C ILE A 65 -10.32 -3.08 -11.15
N GLU A 66 -11.40 -3.80 -11.47
CA GLU A 66 -12.76 -3.28 -11.40
C GLU A 66 -13.14 -2.83 -9.98
N GLN A 67 -12.76 -3.60 -8.96
CA GLN A 67 -12.97 -3.23 -7.56
C GLN A 67 -12.20 -1.96 -7.18
N ILE A 68 -10.96 -1.79 -7.64
CA ILE A 68 -10.19 -0.55 -7.42
C ILE A 68 -10.88 0.62 -8.11
N SER A 69 -11.27 0.47 -9.39
CA SER A 69 -11.96 1.52 -10.16
C SER A 69 -13.23 2.00 -9.45
N ARG A 70 -14.10 1.06 -9.03
CA ARG A 70 -15.33 1.36 -8.29
C ARG A 70 -15.07 2.08 -6.97
N GLN A 71 -14.08 1.63 -6.19
CA GLN A 71 -13.80 2.21 -4.87
C GLN A 71 -13.11 3.59 -4.94
N LEU A 72 -12.29 3.82 -5.98
CA LEU A 72 -11.68 5.13 -6.22
C LEU A 72 -12.65 6.11 -6.88
N GLY A 73 -13.69 5.63 -7.54
CA GLY A 73 -14.57 6.45 -8.37
C GLY A 73 -13.86 6.98 -9.62
N VAL A 74 -12.82 6.28 -10.09
CA VAL A 74 -12.02 6.66 -11.25
C VAL A 74 -12.06 5.51 -12.25
N PRO A 75 -12.53 5.74 -13.50
CA PRO A 75 -12.51 4.70 -14.52
C PRO A 75 -11.07 4.31 -14.84
N ILE A 76 -10.86 3.00 -15.01
CA ILE A 76 -9.57 2.44 -15.44
C ILE A 76 -9.77 1.94 -16.85
N GLU A 77 -9.01 2.47 -17.81
CA GLU A 77 -9.01 1.95 -19.18
C GLU A 77 -8.12 0.71 -19.25
N GLU A 78 -8.55 -0.33 -19.96
CA GLU A 78 -7.82 -1.59 -20.06
C GLU A 78 -7.30 -1.80 -21.47
N TYR A 79 -6.02 -2.17 -21.61
CA TYR A 79 -5.39 -2.49 -22.89
C TYR A 79 -4.51 -3.72 -22.78
N VAL A 80 -4.64 -4.62 -23.75
CA VAL A 80 -3.70 -5.73 -23.92
C VAL A 80 -2.49 -5.24 -24.72
N SER A 81 -1.28 -5.54 -24.24
CA SER A 81 -0.03 -5.11 -24.88
C SER A 81 1.08 -6.15 -24.70
N ASP A 82 1.83 -6.45 -25.77
CA ASP A 82 3.08 -7.21 -25.71
C ASP A 82 4.25 -6.42 -25.13
N SER A 83 4.08 -5.11 -24.99
CA SER A 83 5.15 -4.20 -24.59
C SER A 83 5.35 -4.16 -23.07
N VAL A 84 4.43 -4.77 -22.30
CA VAL A 84 4.57 -4.94 -20.86
C VAL A 84 4.83 -6.42 -20.53
N PRO A 85 5.92 -6.75 -19.80
CA PRO A 85 6.24 -8.14 -19.45
C PRO A 85 5.39 -8.67 -18.28
N GLN A 86 4.66 -7.80 -17.58
CA GLN A 86 3.81 -8.12 -16.44
C GLN A 86 2.67 -7.10 -16.32
N PRO A 87 1.57 -7.42 -15.61
CA PRO A 87 0.48 -6.47 -15.34
C PRO A 87 1.02 -5.15 -14.82
N SER A 88 0.64 -4.06 -15.48
CA SER A 88 1.15 -2.72 -15.15
C SER A 88 0.04 -1.69 -15.15
N MET A 89 0.18 -0.62 -14.36
CA MET A 89 -0.75 0.51 -14.30
C MET A 89 -0.01 1.78 -14.71
N LEU A 90 -0.43 2.40 -15.81
CA LEU A 90 0.03 3.71 -16.24
C LEU A 90 -0.87 4.78 -15.63
N ILE A 91 -0.27 5.66 -14.83
CA ILE A 91 -0.97 6.67 -14.02
C ILE A 91 -0.62 8.04 -14.58
N PHE A 92 -1.63 8.82 -14.99
CA PHE A 92 -1.46 10.22 -15.39
C PHE A 92 -2.09 11.15 -14.36
N HIS A 93 -1.34 12.16 -13.94
CA HIS A 93 -1.85 13.18 -13.04
C HIS A 93 -1.08 14.49 -13.22
N GLN A 94 -1.81 15.60 -13.41
CA GLN A 94 -1.23 16.95 -13.54
C GLN A 94 -0.11 17.04 -14.59
N GLY A 95 -0.32 16.44 -15.77
CA GLY A 95 0.66 16.44 -16.87
C GLY A 95 1.88 15.55 -16.65
N ARG A 96 1.95 14.82 -15.53
CA ARG A 96 3.00 13.82 -15.24
C ARG A 96 2.44 12.43 -15.42
N ASN A 97 3.32 11.47 -15.70
CA ASN A 97 2.96 10.05 -15.73
C ASN A 97 3.98 9.18 -14.98
N THR A 98 3.52 8.02 -14.52
CA THR A 98 4.36 6.95 -13.97
C THR A 98 3.79 5.59 -14.35
N LEU A 99 4.65 4.58 -14.45
CA LEU A 99 4.26 3.19 -14.67
C LEU A 99 4.53 2.40 -13.40
N ALA A 100 3.48 1.76 -12.88
CA ALA A 100 3.53 0.94 -11.67
C ALA A 100 3.26 -0.52 -11.99
N THR A 101 3.79 -1.44 -11.18
CA THR A 101 3.41 -2.86 -11.24
C THR A 101 1.98 -3.03 -10.72
N ALA A 102 1.16 -3.79 -11.45
CA ALA A 102 -0.25 -4.02 -11.15
C ALA A 102 -0.58 -5.50 -10.85
N ASP A 103 0.41 -6.24 -10.34
CA ASP A 103 0.28 -7.65 -9.93
C ASP A 103 -0.49 -7.81 -8.61
N ARG A 104 -0.65 -6.75 -7.82
CA ARG A 104 -1.32 -6.76 -6.52
C ARG A 104 -2.02 -5.44 -6.23
N ARG A 105 -3.12 -5.54 -5.47
CA ARG A 105 -3.95 -4.40 -5.05
C ARG A 105 -3.15 -3.31 -4.33
N TYR A 106 -2.25 -3.72 -3.42
CA TYR A 106 -1.40 -2.79 -2.68
C TYR A 106 -0.50 -1.97 -3.62
N ASN A 107 0.14 -2.60 -4.60
CA ASN A 107 1.10 -1.94 -5.49
C ASN A 107 0.44 -0.84 -6.32
N ILE A 108 -0.79 -1.11 -6.79
CA ILE A 108 -1.61 -0.14 -7.52
C ILE A 108 -1.98 1.03 -6.61
N LEU A 109 -2.57 0.75 -5.45
CA LEU A 109 -3.05 1.79 -4.53
C LEU A 109 -1.92 2.62 -3.92
N ASP A 110 -0.76 2.01 -3.64
CA ASP A 110 0.43 2.71 -3.15
C ASP A 110 1.01 3.63 -4.22
N SER A 111 1.09 3.17 -5.47
CA SER A 111 1.58 4.00 -6.56
C SER A 111 0.65 5.19 -6.84
N ILE A 112 -0.67 4.97 -6.84
CA ILE A 112 -1.65 6.06 -6.96
C ILE A 112 -1.51 7.02 -5.77
N CYS A 113 -1.49 6.52 -4.53
CA CYS A 113 -1.36 7.36 -3.34
C CYS A 113 -0.07 8.19 -3.36
N GLN A 114 1.09 7.58 -3.60
CA GLN A 114 2.38 8.29 -3.57
C GLN A 114 2.52 9.28 -4.74
N PHE A 115 2.05 8.92 -5.93
CA PHE A 115 2.23 9.75 -7.12
C PHE A 115 1.24 10.92 -7.19
N THR A 116 0.01 10.71 -6.71
CA THR A 116 -1.10 11.65 -6.89
C THR A 116 -1.55 12.31 -5.59
N ASN A 117 -1.13 11.77 -4.43
CA ASN A 117 -1.61 12.15 -3.10
C ASN A 117 -3.14 12.06 -2.97
N GLN A 118 -3.78 11.18 -3.74
CA GLN A 118 -5.23 10.98 -3.72
C GLN A 118 -5.62 10.25 -2.42
N SER A 119 -6.40 10.93 -1.57
CA SER A 119 -6.74 10.48 -0.21
C SER A 119 -7.34 9.08 -0.18
N LYS A 120 -8.25 8.78 -1.12
CA LYS A 120 -8.98 7.51 -1.11
C LYS A 120 -8.07 6.31 -1.41
N ALA A 121 -7.09 6.47 -2.29
CA ALA A 121 -6.10 5.46 -2.64
C ALA A 121 -5.18 5.21 -1.45
N CYS A 122 -4.81 6.25 -0.72
CA CYS A 122 -4.04 6.12 0.52
C CYS A 122 -4.82 5.34 1.58
N GLU A 123 -6.10 5.66 1.80
CA GLU A 123 -6.97 4.92 2.73
C GLU A 123 -7.10 3.44 2.34
N LEU A 124 -7.39 3.16 1.07
CA LEU A 124 -7.56 1.80 0.57
C LEU A 124 -6.24 1.01 0.63
N ARG A 125 -5.11 1.65 0.32
CA ARG A 125 -3.77 1.04 0.47
C ARG A 125 -3.57 0.58 1.90
N ASP A 126 -3.87 1.45 2.86
CA ASP A 126 -3.68 1.16 4.27
C ASP A 126 -4.57 -0.01 4.71
N TYR A 127 -5.81 -0.10 4.21
CA TYR A 127 -6.71 -1.23 4.47
C TYR A 127 -6.19 -2.57 3.91
N VAL A 128 -5.69 -2.58 2.66
CA VAL A 128 -5.12 -3.80 2.05
C VAL A 128 -3.93 -4.32 2.84
N ASN A 129 -3.11 -3.40 3.35
CA ASN A 129 -2.01 -3.76 4.23
C ASN A 129 -2.49 -4.47 5.51
N LEU A 130 -3.61 -4.02 6.10
CA LEU A 130 -4.19 -4.69 7.28
C LEU A 130 -4.65 -6.12 6.95
N THR A 131 -5.24 -6.36 5.78
CA THR A 131 -5.67 -7.73 5.38
C THR A 131 -4.48 -8.68 5.30
N GLY A 132 -3.38 -8.27 4.66
CA GLY A 132 -2.16 -9.09 4.59
C GLY A 132 -1.53 -9.35 5.97
N ILE A 133 -1.58 -8.37 6.87
CA ILE A 133 -1.16 -8.52 8.27
C ILE A 133 -2.05 -9.59 8.96
N HIS A 134 -3.37 -9.53 8.77
CA HIS A 134 -4.30 -10.48 9.40
C HIS A 134 -4.06 -11.92 8.92
N ASP A 135 -3.89 -12.10 7.62
CA ASP A 135 -3.61 -13.42 7.03
C ASP A 135 -2.28 -14.00 7.52
N CYS A 136 -1.26 -13.17 7.67
CA CYS A 136 0.02 -13.58 8.24
C CYS A 136 -0.14 -13.99 9.71
N LEU A 137 -0.73 -13.13 10.55
CA LEU A 137 -0.95 -13.40 11.97
C LEU A 137 -1.77 -14.68 12.21
N LYS A 138 -2.77 -14.94 11.36
CA LYS A 138 -3.60 -16.14 11.42
C LYS A 138 -2.79 -17.43 11.28
N LYS A 139 -1.71 -17.45 10.48
CA LYS A 139 -0.80 -18.60 10.36
C LYS A 139 -0.10 -18.95 11.68
N HIS A 140 0.01 -17.97 12.58
CA HIS A 140 0.58 -18.11 13.92
C HIS A 140 -0.50 -18.20 15.01
N ASN A 141 -1.76 -18.44 14.64
CA ASN A 141 -2.92 -18.49 15.55
C ASN A 141 -3.16 -17.18 16.32
N ILE A 142 -2.75 -16.04 15.75
CA ILE A 142 -3.01 -14.72 16.32
C ILE A 142 -4.19 -14.11 15.56
N THR A 143 -5.24 -13.73 16.27
CA THR A 143 -6.43 -13.14 15.66
C THR A 143 -6.21 -11.66 15.35
N LYS A 144 -6.92 -11.12 14.35
CA LYS A 144 -6.82 -9.68 14.01
C LYS A 144 -7.22 -8.74 15.16
N ASN A 145 -8.07 -9.21 16.08
CA ASN A 145 -8.56 -8.44 17.24
C ASN A 145 -7.60 -8.51 18.45
N THR A 146 -6.52 -9.28 18.35
CA THR A 146 -5.53 -9.42 19.41
C THR A 146 -4.65 -8.17 19.49
N THR A 147 -4.57 -7.55 20.66
CA THR A 147 -3.66 -6.42 20.89
C THR A 147 -2.24 -6.93 21.08
N ILE A 148 -1.29 -6.46 20.26
CA ILE A 148 0.11 -6.86 20.35
C ILE A 148 0.84 -5.89 21.27
N PHE A 149 1.52 -6.42 22.29
CA PHE A 149 2.28 -5.64 23.26
C PHE A 149 3.77 -5.96 23.19
N PHE A 150 4.58 -5.00 22.76
CA PHE A 150 6.04 -5.10 22.78
C PHE A 150 6.60 -4.54 24.08
N TYR A 151 7.50 -5.29 24.71
CA TYR A 151 8.07 -4.91 25.99
C TYR A 151 9.50 -5.39 26.19
N LYS A 152 10.18 -4.80 27.17
CA LYS A 152 11.51 -5.20 27.64
C LYS A 152 11.47 -5.42 29.16
N SER A 153 11.98 -6.55 29.63
CA SER A 153 11.87 -6.97 31.03
C SER A 153 12.58 -6.03 32.00
N GLU A 154 13.61 -5.33 31.54
CA GLU A 154 14.42 -4.47 32.39
C GLU A 154 13.79 -3.07 32.58
N ILE A 155 12.65 -2.79 31.94
CA ILE A 155 11.95 -1.49 32.02
C ILE A 155 10.76 -1.60 32.98
N LYS A 156 10.75 -0.77 34.02
CA LYS A 156 9.72 -0.81 35.08
C LYS A 156 8.31 -0.57 34.54
N GLU A 157 8.16 0.37 33.62
CA GLU A 157 6.90 0.69 32.95
C GLU A 157 6.37 -0.50 32.14
N CYS A 158 7.26 -1.25 31.50
CA CYS A 158 6.91 -2.47 30.76
C CYS A 158 6.38 -3.56 31.70
N GLN A 159 7.02 -3.77 32.86
CA GLN A 159 6.58 -4.76 33.83
C GLN A 159 5.20 -4.41 34.41
N LYS A 160 4.99 -3.15 34.77
CA LYS A 160 3.69 -2.67 35.27
C LYS A 160 2.57 -2.88 34.24
N MET A 161 2.82 -2.56 32.97
CA MET A 161 1.85 -2.80 31.90
C MET A 161 1.61 -4.30 31.67
N LYS A 162 2.63 -5.14 31.80
CA LYS A 162 2.50 -6.59 31.69
C LYS A 162 1.59 -7.16 32.78
N GLU A 163 1.70 -6.70 34.02
CA GLU A 163 0.81 -7.08 35.13
C GLU A 163 -0.65 -6.72 34.79
N TRP A 164 -0.90 -5.51 34.30
CA TRP A 164 -2.26 -5.12 33.91
C TRP A 164 -2.80 -5.91 32.72
N ILE A 165 -1.95 -6.30 31.77
CA ILE A 165 -2.36 -7.17 30.66
C ILE A 165 -2.82 -8.53 31.19
N GLN A 166 -2.11 -9.10 32.18
CA GLN A 166 -2.53 -10.36 32.81
C GLN A 166 -3.89 -10.22 33.49
N GLU A 167 -4.16 -9.08 34.13
CA GLU A 167 -5.48 -8.80 34.71
C GLU A 167 -6.59 -8.57 33.67
N LEU A 168 -6.25 -8.26 32.42
CA LEU A 168 -7.20 -7.98 31.33
C LEU A 168 -7.33 -9.13 30.32
N ASP A 169 -6.55 -10.20 30.46
CA ASP A 169 -6.45 -11.29 29.47
C ASP A 169 -7.76 -12.09 29.35
N ASP A 170 -8.57 -12.12 30.41
CA ASP A 170 -9.91 -12.73 30.41
C ASP A 170 -10.93 -11.90 29.61
N GLU A 171 -10.73 -10.58 29.50
CA GLU A 171 -11.65 -9.66 28.79
C GLU A 171 -11.19 -9.38 27.34
N HIS A 172 -9.87 -9.44 27.10
CA HIS A 172 -9.25 -9.04 25.85
C HIS A 172 -8.05 -9.94 25.55
N SER A 173 -7.96 -10.47 24.32
CA SER A 173 -6.78 -11.16 23.80
C SER A 173 -5.60 -10.20 23.62
N PHE A 174 -4.47 -10.57 24.24
CA PHE A 174 -3.17 -9.95 24.03
C PHE A 174 -2.16 -10.93 23.43
N TYR A 175 -1.28 -10.41 22.58
CA TYR A 175 -0.08 -11.12 22.13
C TYR A 175 1.15 -10.36 22.61
N ILE A 176 1.78 -10.89 23.65
CA ILE A 176 2.90 -10.23 24.33
C ILE A 176 4.21 -10.63 23.66
N ILE A 177 5.02 -9.67 23.23
CA ILE A 177 6.31 -9.88 22.58
C ILE A 177 7.41 -9.24 23.43
N SER A 178 8.23 -10.10 24.05
CA SER A 178 9.49 -9.64 24.64
C SER A 178 10.50 -9.38 23.54
N LEU A 179 11.18 -8.24 23.59
CA LEU A 179 12.31 -7.92 22.71
C LEU A 179 13.45 -8.96 22.77
N ASN A 180 13.54 -9.73 23.85
CA ASN A 180 14.53 -10.80 24.02
C ASN A 180 14.03 -12.17 23.52
N ASN A 181 12.79 -12.28 23.01
CA ASN A 181 12.23 -13.52 22.49
C ASN A 181 12.32 -13.52 20.95
N ALA A 182 13.33 -14.21 20.41
CA ALA A 182 13.60 -14.24 18.97
C ALA A 182 12.43 -14.79 18.15
N ASP A 183 11.75 -15.84 18.62
CA ASP A 183 10.65 -16.48 17.88
C ASP A 183 9.47 -15.51 17.71
N ARG A 184 9.03 -14.87 18.79
CA ARG A 184 7.92 -13.91 18.74
C ARG A 184 8.30 -12.64 17.98
N MET A 185 9.56 -12.22 18.08
CA MET A 185 10.10 -11.13 17.27
C MET A 185 10.14 -11.48 15.78
N GLY A 186 10.39 -12.75 15.43
CA GLY A 186 10.30 -13.26 14.06
C GLY A 186 8.89 -13.09 13.48
N VAL A 187 7.86 -13.46 14.25
CA VAL A 187 6.45 -13.24 13.85
C VAL A 187 6.16 -11.75 13.62
N ALA A 188 6.65 -10.87 14.49
CA ALA A 188 6.48 -9.43 14.30
C ALA A 188 7.21 -8.90 13.05
N GLY A 189 8.42 -9.38 12.77
CA GLY A 189 9.17 -9.01 11.58
C GLY A 189 8.53 -9.48 10.29
N GLU A 190 7.98 -10.69 10.28
CA GLU A 190 7.27 -11.27 9.14
C GLU A 190 5.92 -10.58 8.91
N CYS A 191 5.11 -10.47 9.97
CA CYS A 191 3.71 -10.07 9.83
C CYS A 191 3.45 -8.58 10.03
N LEU A 192 4.35 -7.82 10.66
CA LEU A 192 4.13 -6.40 10.99
C LEU A 192 5.18 -5.43 10.40
N PRO A 193 5.83 -5.71 9.24
CA PRO A 193 6.97 -4.91 8.78
C PRO A 193 6.62 -3.44 8.47
N LYS A 194 5.32 -3.11 8.34
CA LYS A 194 4.83 -1.75 8.12
C LYS A 194 4.24 -1.07 9.36
N LEU A 195 3.89 -1.84 10.40
CA LEU A 195 3.44 -1.28 11.67
C LEU A 195 4.60 -1.08 12.64
N VAL A 196 5.68 -1.83 12.43
CA VAL A 196 6.84 -1.89 13.31
C VAL A 196 8.13 -1.80 12.52
N THR A 197 9.03 -0.91 12.97
CA THR A 197 10.43 -0.92 12.54
C THR A 197 11.26 -1.57 13.63
N LEU A 198 11.65 -2.84 13.44
CA LEU A 198 12.33 -3.62 14.48
C LEU A 198 13.67 -3.02 14.92
N GLU A 199 14.38 -2.34 14.01
CA GLU A 199 15.65 -1.65 14.31
C GLU A 199 15.49 -0.45 15.25
N LYS A 200 14.28 0.11 15.36
CA LYS A 200 13.97 1.31 16.16
C LYS A 200 12.71 1.07 17.00
N LEU A 201 12.63 -0.09 17.64
CA LEU A 201 11.50 -0.40 18.50
C LEU A 201 11.56 0.41 19.80
N PHE A 202 10.57 1.27 20.01
CA PHE A 202 10.38 1.97 21.27
C PHE A 202 9.40 1.17 22.13
N VAL A 203 9.81 0.82 23.35
CA VAL A 203 8.97 0.07 24.29
C VAL A 203 8.70 0.89 25.56
N PRO A 204 7.54 0.71 26.23
CA PRO A 204 6.43 -0.18 25.83
C PRO A 204 5.70 0.30 24.57
N GLN A 205 5.16 -0.63 23.78
CA GLN A 205 4.36 -0.30 22.59
C GLN A 205 3.19 -1.26 22.41
N LEU A 206 2.01 -0.71 22.13
CA LEU A 206 0.79 -1.43 21.79
C LEU A 206 0.48 -1.26 20.31
N ILE A 207 0.02 -2.33 19.67
CA ILE A 207 -0.42 -2.33 18.27
C ILE A 207 -1.73 -3.10 18.16
N CYS A 208 -2.68 -2.56 17.41
CA CYS A 208 -3.89 -3.24 17.03
C CYS A 208 -3.83 -3.63 15.54
N PRO A 209 -3.70 -4.92 15.20
CA PRO A 209 -3.69 -5.37 13.81
C PRO A 209 -5.00 -5.07 13.09
N ALA A 210 -6.16 -5.16 13.75
CA ALA A 210 -7.47 -4.94 13.13
C ALA A 210 -7.60 -3.58 12.43
N ASN A 211 -6.99 -2.53 12.99
CA ASN A 211 -7.14 -1.15 12.52
C ASN A 211 -5.81 -0.40 12.33
N GLY A 212 -4.67 -1.08 12.53
CA GLY A 212 -3.33 -0.50 12.37
C GLY A 212 -2.92 0.53 13.42
N ARG A 213 -3.75 0.79 14.44
CA ARG A 213 -3.44 1.80 15.47
C ARG A 213 -2.27 1.33 16.33
N LYS A 214 -1.44 2.28 16.75
CA LYS A 214 -0.34 2.05 17.68
C LYS A 214 -0.33 3.09 18.80
N LYS A 215 0.18 2.69 19.96
CA LYS A 215 0.45 3.58 21.10
C LYS A 215 1.85 3.26 21.61
N ILE A 216 2.73 4.27 21.59
CA ILE A 216 4.12 4.16 22.04
C ILE A 216 4.22 4.83 23.41
N GLY A 217 4.99 4.22 24.30
CA GLY A 217 5.20 4.70 25.66
C GLY A 217 4.21 4.11 26.66
N SER A 218 4.48 4.40 27.94
CA SER A 218 3.66 3.95 29.06
C SER A 218 2.26 4.57 28.99
N VAL A 219 1.26 3.84 29.47
CA VAL A 219 -0.14 4.26 29.54
C VAL A 219 -0.71 3.92 30.92
N THR A 220 -1.91 4.40 31.26
CA THR A 220 -2.63 3.89 32.43
C THR A 220 -3.33 2.56 32.13
N LYS A 221 -3.80 1.86 33.16
CA LYS A 221 -4.60 0.63 33.00
C LYS A 221 -5.89 0.90 32.22
N GLU A 222 -6.54 2.02 32.47
CA GLU A 222 -7.77 2.45 31.79
C GLU A 222 -7.51 2.75 30.32
N GLU A 223 -6.39 3.42 30.00
CA GLU A 223 -5.97 3.66 28.63
C GLU A 223 -5.65 2.35 27.89
N LEU A 224 -4.96 1.41 28.55
CA LEU A 224 -4.70 0.08 28.02
C LEU A 224 -6.00 -0.68 27.72
N LYS A 225 -6.94 -0.72 28.68
CA LYS A 225 -8.26 -1.34 28.51
C LYS A 225 -9.02 -0.71 27.34
N LYS A 226 -9.02 0.62 27.26
CA LYS A 226 -9.66 1.35 26.15
C LYS A 226 -8.99 1.06 24.81
N PHE A 227 -7.66 0.94 24.76
CA PHE A 227 -6.94 0.59 23.54
C PHE A 227 -7.32 -0.83 23.08
N ALA A 228 -7.30 -1.79 24.01
CA ALA A 228 -7.66 -3.17 23.74
C ALA A 228 -9.10 -3.30 23.25
N ALA A 229 -10.07 -2.70 23.95
CA ALA A 229 -11.47 -2.69 23.55
C ALA A 229 -11.68 -2.12 22.12
N ASN A 230 -11.02 -1.01 21.79
CA ASN A 230 -11.09 -0.43 20.45
C ASN A 230 -10.42 -1.29 19.36
N CYS A 231 -9.66 -2.31 19.73
CA CYS A 231 -9.12 -3.28 18.77
C CYS A 231 -10.15 -4.33 18.35
N TYR A 232 -11.18 -4.57 19.17
CA TYR A 232 -12.27 -5.51 18.90
C TYR A 232 -13.40 -4.93 18.05
N SER A 233 -13.62 -3.61 18.12
CA SER A 233 -14.88 -2.98 17.73
C SER A 233 -15.01 -2.61 16.23
N THR A 234 -14.47 -3.40 15.30
CA THR A 234 -14.61 -3.16 13.84
C THR A 234 -15.04 -4.38 13.07
#